data_AF-A0A8X6FE19-F1
#
_entry.id   AF-A0A8X6FE19-F1
#
_cell.length_a   1.000
_cell.length_b   1.000
_cell.length_c   1.000
_cell.angle_alpha   90.00
_cell.angle_beta   90.00
_cell.angle_gamma   90.00
#
_symmetry.space_group_name_H-M   'P 1'
#
loop_
_entity.id
_entity.type
_entity.pdbx_description
1 polymer ?
#
loop_
_entity_poly.entity_id
_entity_poly.type
_entity_poly.pdbx_seq_one_letter_code
_entity_poly.pdbx_strand_id
1 'polypeptide(L)'
;MFIAFSGDLLTTFVFYELLTISTYPLVTYNSTNESMIAGRYYFGVLFFSSLVLFFPAIGLLYNEFHTLDFVSGGIFKFDTSLITFIAVCFAMLIYGIGKAALMPMHFWLPKAMVAPTPVSALLHAVAVVKSGVFIIIKVILYTFSVDNMQRFVQQNWFAGGWLPYAAGFTIITASLIALKQKELKKLLAYSTISQLSYIILFASIFSELSMRVAIFQLVCHAFAKITLFFIAGGIITKTGEKYIDKIHGIGRSMPISMTAFAIGALSMIGVPPAPTFWGNNRYMFNTNKHKHTRRSDTINAIQDLSAT
;
A
#
# COMPACT_ATOMS: atom_id res chain seq x y z
N MET A 1 -4.93 -15.64 4.14
CA MET A 1 -5.60 -16.49 3.13
C MET A 1 -7.03 -16.03 2.88
N PHE A 2 -7.90 -15.99 3.90
CA PHE A 2 -9.31 -15.63 3.72
C PHE A 2 -9.59 -14.29 3.01
N ILE A 3 -8.84 -13.23 3.33
CA ILE A 3 -8.96 -11.93 2.63
C ILE A 3 -8.72 -12.07 1.12
N ALA A 4 -7.76 -12.90 0.69
CA ALA A 4 -7.45 -13.08 -0.72
C ALA A 4 -8.57 -13.81 -1.46
N PHE A 5 -9.12 -14.86 -0.84
CA PHE A 5 -10.16 -15.73 -1.41
C PHE A 5 -11.61 -15.24 -1.19
N SER A 6 -11.80 -14.08 -0.59
CA SER A 6 -13.13 -13.46 -0.45
C SER A 6 -13.80 -13.28 -1.83
N GLY A 7 -15.05 -13.71 -1.98
CA GLY A 7 -15.82 -13.60 -3.22
C GLY A 7 -16.42 -12.21 -3.45
N ASP A 8 -16.64 -11.47 -2.36
CA ASP A 8 -17.34 -10.19 -2.36
C ASP A 8 -16.74 -9.20 -1.34
N LEU A 9 -17.18 -7.94 -1.44
CA LEU A 9 -16.68 -6.83 -0.63
C LEU A 9 -17.05 -6.96 0.86
N LEU A 10 -18.22 -7.53 1.19
CA LEU A 10 -18.66 -7.72 2.58
C LEU A 10 -17.85 -8.84 3.26
N THR A 11 -17.65 -9.97 2.60
CA THR A 11 -16.79 -11.05 3.08
C THR A 11 -15.35 -10.56 3.26
N THR A 12 -14.87 -9.69 2.35
CA THR A 12 -13.57 -9.03 2.51
C THR A 12 -13.50 -8.21 3.78
N PHE A 13 -14.54 -7.42 4.08
CA PHE A 13 -14.63 -6.61 5.28
C PHE A 13 -14.62 -7.47 6.56
N VAL A 14 -15.37 -8.56 6.59
CA VAL A 14 -15.40 -9.47 7.76
C VAL A 14 -14.00 -10.04 8.03
N PHE A 15 -13.31 -10.55 7.01
CA PHE A 15 -11.96 -11.07 7.19
C PHE A 15 -10.92 -9.97 7.44
N TYR A 16 -11.15 -8.78 6.91
CA TYR A 16 -10.35 -7.60 7.22
C TYR A 16 -10.42 -7.29 8.71
N GLU A 17 -11.61 -7.27 9.32
CA GLU A 17 -11.74 -7.01 10.76
C GLU A 17 -11.27 -8.17 11.64
N LEU A 18 -11.50 -9.42 11.22
CA LEU A 18 -10.95 -10.57 11.89
C LEU A 18 -9.41 -10.50 11.98
N LEU A 19 -8.76 -9.96 10.94
CA LEU A 19 -7.32 -9.71 10.97
C LEU A 19 -6.94 -8.63 12.00
N THR A 20 -7.73 -7.56 12.15
CA THR A 20 -7.50 -6.53 13.19
C THR A 20 -7.58 -7.16 14.58
N ILE A 21 -8.63 -7.95 14.84
CA ILE A 21 -8.90 -8.58 16.14
C ILE A 21 -7.81 -9.60 16.48
N SER A 22 -7.43 -10.45 15.52
CA SER A 22 -6.38 -11.47 15.74
C SER A 22 -4.98 -10.89 15.93
N THR A 23 -4.69 -9.70 15.38
CA THR A 23 -3.38 -9.06 15.50
C THR A 23 -3.24 -8.16 16.73
N TYR A 24 -4.35 -7.74 17.34
CA TYR A 24 -4.32 -6.93 18.56
C TYR A 24 -3.54 -7.60 19.72
N PRO A 25 -3.79 -8.88 20.08
CA PRO A 25 -3.02 -9.57 21.11
C PRO A 25 -1.51 -9.64 20.83
N LEU A 26 -1.13 -9.70 19.55
CA LEU A 26 0.28 -9.74 19.15
C LEU A 26 0.98 -8.39 19.40
N VAL A 27 0.27 -7.27 19.22
CA VAL A 27 0.80 -5.93 19.53
C VAL A 27 0.89 -5.71 21.03
N THR A 28 -0.04 -6.26 21.81
CA THR A 28 -0.08 -6.17 23.28
C THR A 28 0.74 -7.25 23.99
N TYR A 29 1.47 -8.10 23.26
CA TYR A 29 2.11 -9.30 23.81
C TYR A 29 3.00 -9.04 25.03
N ASN A 30 3.80 -7.97 24.98
CA ASN A 30 4.74 -7.65 26.07
C ASN A 30 4.05 -7.20 27.36
N SER A 31 2.74 -6.93 27.34
CA SER A 31 1.92 -6.57 28.51
C SER A 31 2.44 -5.36 29.32
N THR A 32 3.29 -4.52 28.72
CA THR A 32 3.73 -3.26 29.31
C THR A 32 2.69 -2.17 29.10
N ASN A 33 2.69 -1.13 29.94
CA ASN A 33 1.80 0.03 29.76
C ASN A 33 1.93 0.64 28.35
N GLU A 34 3.16 0.74 27.83
CA GLU A 34 3.43 1.21 26.47
C GLU A 34 2.80 0.29 25.40
N SER A 35 2.94 -1.03 25.56
CA SER A 35 2.39 -2.03 24.64
C SER A 35 0.85 -2.01 24.64
N MET A 36 0.22 -1.83 25.80
CA MET A 36 -1.23 -1.71 25.92
C MET A 36 -1.76 -0.43 25.28
N ILE A 37 -1.09 0.72 25.49
CA ILE A 37 -1.45 1.99 24.86
C ILE A 37 -1.29 1.89 23.33
N ALA A 38 -0.17 1.33 22.86
CA ALA A 38 0.09 1.14 21.44
C ALA A 38 -0.95 0.21 20.80
N GLY A 39 -1.30 -0.90 21.46
CA GLY A 39 -2.34 -1.81 21.01
C GLY A 39 -3.71 -1.15 20.90
N ARG A 40 -4.13 -0.39 21.92
CA ARG A 40 -5.41 0.35 21.90
C ARG A 40 -5.45 1.38 20.77
N TYR A 41 -4.33 2.09 20.55
CA TYR A 41 -4.23 3.05 19.46
C TYR A 41 -4.27 2.35 18.09
N TYR A 42 -3.55 1.23 17.94
CA TYR A 42 -3.58 0.38 16.75
C TYR A 42 -5.00 -0.08 16.40
N PHE A 43 -5.68 -0.68 17.38
CA PHE A 43 -7.04 -1.18 17.21
C PHE A 43 -8.01 -0.03 16.95
N GLY A 44 -7.98 1.01 17.77
CA GLY A 44 -8.89 2.15 17.68
C GLY A 44 -8.81 2.84 16.32
N VAL A 45 -7.63 3.12 15.80
CA VAL A 45 -7.48 3.78 14.48
C VAL A 45 -8.01 2.88 13.36
N LEU A 46 -7.61 1.60 13.33
CA LEU A 46 -7.97 0.70 12.24
C LEU A 46 -9.45 0.33 12.24
N PHE A 47 -9.99 0.02 13.42
CA PHE A 47 -11.39 -0.35 13.62
C PHE A 47 -12.32 0.85 13.40
N PHE A 48 -11.91 2.04 13.83
CA PHE A 48 -12.69 3.26 13.59
C PHE A 48 -12.72 3.60 12.09
N SER A 49 -11.56 3.59 11.40
CA SER A 49 -11.53 3.89 9.97
C SER A 49 -12.41 2.93 9.16
N SER A 50 -12.41 1.65 9.52
CA SER A 50 -13.18 0.67 8.80
C SER A 50 -14.68 0.75 9.11
N LEU A 51 -15.08 0.96 10.36
CA LEU A 51 -16.49 1.12 10.71
C LEU A 51 -17.11 2.42 10.21
N VAL A 52 -16.35 3.52 10.16
CA VAL A 52 -16.89 4.84 9.80
C VAL A 52 -16.82 5.09 8.30
N LEU A 53 -15.85 4.51 7.59
CA LEU A 53 -15.67 4.77 6.16
C LEU A 53 -15.86 3.51 5.31
N PHE A 54 -15.19 2.40 5.64
CA PHE A 54 -15.26 1.18 4.82
C PHE A 54 -16.67 0.56 4.85
N PHE A 55 -17.21 0.27 6.05
CA PHE A 55 -18.51 -0.38 6.20
C PHE A 55 -19.66 0.42 5.59
N PRO A 56 -19.78 1.75 5.80
CA PRO A 56 -20.85 2.53 5.18
C PRO A 56 -20.70 2.60 3.65
N ALA A 57 -19.48 2.64 3.12
CA ALA A 57 -19.27 2.58 1.67
C ALA A 57 -19.78 1.25 1.07
N ILE A 58 -19.63 0.13 1.77
CA ILE A 58 -20.21 -1.15 1.35
C ILE A 58 -21.75 -1.06 1.32
N GLY A 59 -22.35 -0.48 2.37
CA GLY A 59 -23.81 -0.29 2.44
C GLY A 59 -24.35 0.59 1.32
N LEU A 60 -23.67 1.71 1.03
CA LEU A 60 -24.02 2.60 -0.08
C LEU A 60 -23.95 1.88 -1.42
N LEU A 61 -22.85 1.16 -1.70
CA LEU A 61 -22.69 0.41 -2.95
C LEU A 61 -23.74 -0.69 -3.09
N TYR A 62 -24.07 -1.39 -2.01
CA TYR A 62 -25.13 -2.41 -2.04
C TYR A 62 -26.52 -1.81 -2.28
N ASN A 63 -26.81 -0.65 -1.69
CA ASN A 63 -28.08 0.04 -1.90
C ASN A 63 -28.27 0.46 -3.36
N GLU A 64 -27.20 0.91 -4.02
CA GLU A 64 -27.26 1.39 -5.41
C GLU A 64 -27.23 0.25 -6.43
N PHE A 65 -26.35 -0.75 -6.25
CA PHE A 65 -26.07 -1.76 -7.28
C PHE A 65 -26.60 -3.16 -6.94
N HIS A 66 -27.08 -3.38 -5.72
CA HIS A 66 -27.62 -4.65 -5.22
C HIS A 66 -26.67 -5.86 -5.33
N THR A 67 -25.39 -5.63 -5.62
CA THR A 67 -24.33 -6.64 -5.64
C THR A 67 -23.06 -6.08 -5.03
N LEU A 68 -22.29 -6.96 -4.39
CA LEU A 68 -20.97 -6.68 -3.83
C LEU A 68 -19.92 -7.65 -4.36
N ASP A 69 -20.29 -8.50 -5.32
CA ASP A 69 -19.45 -9.57 -5.82
C ASP A 69 -18.26 -9.00 -6.60
N PHE A 70 -17.10 -9.64 -6.45
CA PHE A 70 -15.95 -9.29 -7.26
C PHE A 70 -16.09 -9.92 -8.64
N VAL A 71 -16.46 -9.11 -9.61
CA VAL A 71 -16.65 -9.53 -11.01
C VAL A 71 -15.55 -8.94 -11.87
N SER A 72 -15.05 -9.73 -12.83
CA SER A 72 -14.12 -9.22 -13.84
C SER A 72 -14.83 -8.17 -14.70
N GLY A 73 -14.28 -6.96 -14.75
CA GLY A 73 -14.90 -5.83 -15.46
C GLY A 73 -15.68 -4.86 -14.55
N GLY A 74 -15.73 -5.13 -13.24
CA GLY A 74 -16.36 -4.25 -12.26
C GLY A 74 -17.86 -4.48 -12.12
N ILE A 75 -18.43 -3.98 -11.02
CA ILE A 75 -19.88 -4.02 -10.78
C ILE A 75 -20.61 -2.80 -11.37
N PHE A 76 -19.86 -1.78 -11.80
CA PHE A 76 -20.43 -0.53 -12.30
C PHE A 76 -20.52 -0.52 -13.82
N LYS A 77 -21.67 -0.09 -14.34
CA LYS A 77 -21.74 0.47 -15.69
C LYS A 77 -21.40 1.95 -15.60
N PHE A 78 -20.62 2.44 -16.54
CA PHE A 78 -20.26 3.86 -16.58
C PHE A 78 -21.53 4.71 -16.79
N ASP A 79 -21.89 5.49 -15.77
CA ASP A 79 -22.95 6.49 -15.82
C ASP A 79 -22.42 7.80 -15.21
N THR A 80 -22.58 8.88 -15.97
CA THR A 80 -22.22 10.24 -15.54
C THR A 80 -23.02 10.73 -14.35
N SER A 81 -24.26 10.25 -14.15
CA SER A 81 -25.11 10.67 -13.03
C SER A 81 -24.54 10.24 -11.67
N LEU A 82 -23.83 9.10 -11.65
CA LEU A 82 -23.27 8.48 -10.45
C LEU A 82 -21.87 8.95 -10.09
N ILE A 83 -21.27 9.88 -10.85
CA ILE A 83 -19.88 10.32 -10.67
C ILE A 83 -19.60 10.77 -9.24
N THR A 84 -20.47 11.63 -8.68
CA THR A 84 -20.28 12.17 -7.33
C THR A 84 -20.41 11.08 -6.27
N PHE A 85 -21.38 10.19 -6.44
CA PHE A 85 -21.59 9.04 -5.56
C PHE A 85 -20.36 8.12 -5.56
N ILE A 86 -19.86 7.78 -6.75
CA ILE A 86 -18.66 6.97 -6.94
C ILE A 86 -17.43 7.64 -6.35
N ALA A 87 -17.27 8.95 -6.51
CA ALA A 87 -16.16 9.70 -5.91
C ALA A 87 -16.14 9.60 -4.38
N VAL A 88 -17.31 9.76 -3.75
CA VAL A 88 -17.47 9.65 -2.30
C VAL A 88 -17.20 8.21 -1.84
N CYS A 89 -17.84 7.22 -2.46
CA CYS A 89 -17.65 5.81 -2.12
C CYS A 89 -16.18 5.37 -2.30
N PHE A 90 -15.52 5.81 -3.37
CA PHE A 90 -14.11 5.50 -3.62
C PHE A 90 -13.21 6.10 -2.54
N ALA A 91 -13.40 7.38 -2.19
CA ALA A 91 -12.63 8.02 -1.12
C ALA A 91 -12.85 7.36 0.25
N MET A 92 -14.10 7.02 0.56
CA MET A 92 -14.45 6.29 1.78
C MET A 92 -13.80 4.91 1.82
N LEU A 93 -13.76 4.18 0.71
CA LEU A 93 -13.08 2.89 0.65
C LEU A 93 -11.57 3.02 0.85
N ILE A 94 -10.91 3.92 0.11
CA ILE A 94 -9.45 4.09 0.22
C ILE A 94 -9.03 4.47 1.64
N TYR A 95 -9.70 5.43 2.26
CA TYR A 95 -9.37 5.87 3.62
C TYR A 95 -9.94 4.97 4.72
N GLY A 96 -11.03 4.25 4.44
CA GLY A 96 -11.56 3.23 5.33
C GLY A 96 -10.68 1.99 5.42
N ILE A 97 -9.92 1.69 4.36
CA ILE A 97 -8.86 0.67 4.36
C ILE A 97 -7.60 1.26 5.03
N GLY A 98 -7.71 1.68 6.30
CA GLY A 98 -6.63 2.32 7.07
C GLY A 98 -5.36 1.47 7.19
N LYS A 99 -5.47 0.14 7.06
CA LYS A 99 -4.33 -0.80 7.00
C LYS A 99 -3.33 -0.50 5.87
N ALA A 100 -3.75 0.22 4.81
CA ALA A 100 -2.87 0.63 3.73
C ALA A 100 -1.86 1.73 4.14
N ALA A 101 -2.07 2.38 5.29
CA ALA A 101 -1.20 3.40 5.87
C ALA A 101 -0.94 4.61 4.94
N LEU A 102 -1.91 4.96 4.09
CA LEU A 102 -1.92 6.21 3.33
C LEU A 102 -2.14 7.38 4.30
N MET A 103 -1.41 8.49 4.17
CA MET A 103 -1.63 9.63 5.07
C MET A 103 -3.03 10.22 4.88
N PRO A 104 -3.76 10.52 5.97
CA PRO A 104 -3.28 10.61 7.36
C PRO A 104 -3.37 9.31 8.19
N MET A 105 -3.90 8.21 7.66
CA MET A 105 -4.13 6.95 8.40
C MET A 105 -2.87 6.09 8.66
N HIS A 106 -1.68 6.70 8.70
CA HIS A 106 -0.40 6.00 8.83
C HIS A 106 0.13 5.89 10.27
N PHE A 107 -0.36 6.73 11.18
CA PHE A 107 0.22 6.93 12.52
C PHE A 107 0.20 5.69 13.42
N TRP A 108 -0.72 4.76 13.18
CA TRP A 108 -0.80 3.51 13.93
C TRP A 108 0.42 2.61 13.70
N LEU A 109 1.02 2.69 12.51
CA LEU A 109 2.02 1.73 12.05
C LEU A 109 3.38 1.90 12.76
N PRO A 110 3.93 3.11 12.92
CA PRO A 110 5.13 3.31 13.75
C PRO A 110 4.89 3.06 15.24
N LYS A 111 3.67 3.32 15.75
CA LYS A 111 3.33 3.06 17.16
C LYS A 111 3.22 1.58 17.47
N ALA A 112 2.78 0.76 16.51
CA ALA A 112 2.74 -0.70 16.65
C ALA A 112 4.14 -1.35 16.76
N MET A 113 5.23 -0.61 16.56
CA MET A 113 6.60 -1.13 16.68
C MET A 113 7.03 -1.51 18.10
N VAL A 114 6.20 -1.28 19.11
CA VAL A 114 6.40 -1.80 20.47
C VAL A 114 6.31 -3.33 20.51
N ALA A 115 5.65 -3.94 19.52
CA ALA A 115 5.53 -5.39 19.39
C ALA A 115 6.89 -6.10 19.29
N PRO A 116 6.98 -7.39 19.69
CA PRO A 116 8.15 -8.21 19.45
C PRO A 116 8.58 -8.19 17.98
N THR A 117 9.87 -8.29 17.72
CA THR A 117 10.37 -8.14 16.35
C THR A 117 9.87 -9.21 15.37
N PRO A 118 9.68 -10.49 15.75
CA PRO A 118 9.02 -11.47 14.88
C PRO A 118 7.58 -11.08 14.52
N VAL A 119 6.84 -10.53 15.49
CA VAL A 119 5.49 -9.99 15.25
C VAL A 119 5.57 -8.79 14.31
N SER A 120 6.50 -7.87 14.53
CA SER A 120 6.71 -6.71 13.64
C SER A 120 7.02 -7.16 12.21
N ALA A 121 7.84 -8.20 12.04
CA ALA A 121 8.12 -8.79 10.73
C ALA A 121 6.83 -9.30 10.07
N LEU A 122 6.01 -10.06 10.80
CA LEU A 122 4.72 -10.58 10.31
C LEU A 122 3.76 -9.44 9.91
N LEU A 123 3.56 -8.45 10.78
CA LEU A 123 2.62 -7.34 10.57
C LEU A 123 3.02 -6.49 9.37
N HIS A 124 4.32 -6.25 9.18
CA HIS A 124 4.84 -5.38 8.12
C HIS A 124 5.10 -6.10 6.80
N ALA A 125 5.40 -7.40 6.82
CA ALA A 125 5.78 -8.14 5.64
C ALA A 125 4.64 -8.97 5.03
N VAL A 126 3.72 -9.50 5.83
CA VAL A 126 2.78 -10.52 5.33
C VAL A 126 1.32 -10.17 5.59
N ALA A 127 0.99 -9.73 6.81
CA ALA A 127 -0.39 -9.73 7.27
C ALA A 127 -1.08 -8.37 7.06
N VAL A 128 -0.87 -7.43 7.98
CA VAL A 128 -1.75 -6.26 8.14
C VAL A 128 -1.61 -5.30 6.97
N VAL A 129 -0.42 -4.78 6.73
CA VAL A 129 -0.25 -3.75 5.71
C VAL A 129 -0.41 -4.26 4.28
N LYS A 130 -0.08 -5.53 4.04
CA LYS A 130 -0.28 -6.20 2.74
C LYS A 130 -1.76 -6.36 2.44
N SER A 131 -2.55 -6.79 3.43
CA SER A 131 -4.00 -6.88 3.27
C SER A 131 -4.63 -5.54 2.89
N GLY A 132 -4.18 -4.43 3.49
CA GLY A 132 -4.69 -3.11 3.16
C GLY A 132 -4.48 -2.73 1.69
N VAL A 133 -3.24 -2.76 1.21
CA VAL A 133 -2.93 -2.39 -0.18
C VAL A 133 -3.49 -3.42 -1.18
N PHE A 134 -3.51 -4.70 -0.82
CA PHE A 134 -4.13 -5.75 -1.64
C PHE A 134 -5.63 -5.51 -1.83
N ILE A 135 -6.37 -5.12 -0.78
CA ILE A 135 -7.80 -4.81 -0.89
C ILE A 135 -8.02 -3.57 -1.76
N ILE A 136 -7.19 -2.54 -1.64
CA ILE A 136 -7.25 -1.37 -2.55
C ILE A 136 -7.11 -1.80 -4.01
N ILE A 137 -6.11 -2.64 -4.32
CA ILE A 137 -5.93 -3.19 -5.66
C ILE A 137 -7.17 -3.98 -6.11
N LYS A 138 -7.69 -4.84 -5.24
CA LYS A 138 -8.85 -5.69 -5.52
C LYS A 138 -10.12 -4.86 -5.79
N VAL A 139 -10.35 -3.83 -4.98
CA VAL A 139 -11.46 -2.87 -5.15
C VAL A 139 -11.33 -2.14 -6.48
N ILE A 140 -10.14 -1.62 -6.82
CA ILE A 140 -9.92 -0.93 -8.10
C ILE A 140 -10.16 -1.89 -9.29
N LEU A 141 -9.69 -3.13 -9.20
CA LEU A 141 -9.79 -4.11 -10.29
C LEU A 141 -11.20 -4.68 -10.49
N TYR A 142 -11.82 -5.15 -9.41
CA TYR A 142 -13.02 -5.99 -9.48
C TYR A 142 -14.29 -5.28 -9.04
N THR A 143 -14.20 -4.21 -8.27
CA THR A 143 -15.38 -3.40 -7.91
C THR A 143 -15.51 -2.27 -8.92
N PHE A 144 -14.48 -1.42 -9.03
CA PHE A 144 -14.55 -0.24 -9.88
C PHE A 144 -14.23 -0.52 -11.34
N SER A 145 -13.38 -1.50 -11.62
CA SER A 145 -12.73 -1.69 -12.92
C SER A 145 -11.79 -0.55 -13.32
N VAL A 146 -10.68 -0.94 -13.94
CA VAL A 146 -9.63 -0.02 -14.37
C VAL A 146 -10.16 0.97 -15.43
N ASP A 147 -10.92 0.48 -16.40
CA ASP A 147 -11.43 1.30 -17.51
C ASP A 147 -12.46 2.32 -17.04
N ASN A 148 -13.36 1.90 -16.15
CA ASN A 148 -14.36 2.78 -15.55
C ASN A 148 -13.69 3.87 -14.70
N MET A 149 -12.71 3.52 -13.86
CA MET A 149 -11.97 4.52 -13.07
C MET A 149 -11.28 5.55 -13.96
N GLN A 150 -10.67 5.14 -15.08
CA GLN A 150 -10.09 6.09 -16.03
C GLN A 150 -11.15 7.07 -16.55
N ARG A 151 -12.32 6.57 -16.95
CA ARG A 151 -13.42 7.41 -17.45
C ARG A 151 -13.94 8.36 -16.36
N PHE A 152 -14.15 7.87 -15.14
CA PHE A 152 -14.60 8.69 -14.02
C PHE A 152 -13.62 9.81 -13.69
N VAL A 153 -12.32 9.51 -13.67
CA VAL A 153 -11.27 10.51 -13.41
C VAL A 153 -11.19 11.57 -14.51
N GLN A 154 -11.40 11.18 -15.77
CA GLN A 154 -11.43 12.12 -16.90
C GLN A 154 -12.62 13.10 -16.81
N GLN A 155 -13.78 12.62 -16.35
CA GLN A 155 -14.97 13.47 -16.19
C GLN A 155 -14.91 14.32 -14.93
N ASN A 156 -14.43 13.75 -13.83
CA ASN A 156 -14.31 14.44 -12.56
C ASN A 156 -13.05 13.99 -11.82
N TRP A 157 -12.16 14.96 -11.62
CA TRP A 157 -10.94 14.78 -10.84
C TRP A 157 -11.17 14.13 -9.47
N PHE A 158 -12.25 14.51 -8.79
CA PHE A 158 -12.55 14.03 -7.45
C PHE A 158 -12.88 12.53 -7.39
N ALA A 159 -13.21 11.90 -8.52
CA ALA A 159 -13.53 10.48 -8.58
C ALA A 159 -12.32 9.54 -8.45
N GLY A 160 -11.09 10.07 -8.38
CA GLY A 160 -9.90 9.26 -8.13
C GLY A 160 -8.56 9.92 -8.51
N GLY A 161 -8.60 11.05 -9.20
CA GLY A 161 -7.40 11.79 -9.62
C GLY A 161 -6.55 12.31 -8.46
N TRP A 162 -7.14 12.48 -7.28
CA TRP A 162 -6.44 12.88 -6.05
C TRP A 162 -5.52 11.78 -5.48
N LEU A 163 -5.82 10.50 -5.74
CA LEU A 163 -5.12 9.35 -5.16
C LEU A 163 -3.60 9.31 -5.45
N PRO A 164 -3.11 9.54 -6.69
CA PRO A 164 -1.67 9.61 -6.95
C PRO A 164 -0.97 10.74 -6.17
N TYR A 165 -1.65 11.85 -5.90
CA TYR A 165 -1.10 12.97 -5.13
C TYR A 165 -1.04 12.64 -3.65
N ALA A 166 -2.07 12.00 -3.09
CA ALA A 166 -2.06 11.52 -1.72
C ALA A 166 -0.95 10.46 -1.51
N ALA A 167 -0.78 9.55 -2.48
CA ALA A 167 0.30 8.57 -2.45
C ALA A 167 1.69 9.22 -2.58
N GLY A 168 1.87 10.16 -3.51
CA GLY A 168 3.10 10.93 -3.69
C GLY A 168 3.48 11.73 -2.44
N PHE A 169 2.50 12.42 -1.85
CA PHE A 169 2.68 13.12 -0.58
C PHE A 169 3.12 12.17 0.54
N THR A 170 2.47 10.99 0.64
CA THR A 170 2.83 9.98 1.65
C THR A 170 4.24 9.44 1.43
N ILE A 171 4.66 9.19 0.18
CA ILE A 171 6.01 8.75 -0.16
C ILE A 171 7.06 9.76 0.34
N ILE A 172 6.89 11.03 -0.02
CA ILE A 172 7.85 12.09 0.29
C ILE A 172 7.92 12.29 1.81
N THR A 173 6.78 12.49 2.45
CA THR A 173 6.71 12.74 3.89
C THR A 173 7.20 11.55 4.72
N ALA A 174 6.80 10.32 4.39
CA ALA A 174 7.28 9.14 5.10
C ALA A 174 8.78 8.95 4.93
N SER A 175 9.33 9.24 3.75
CA SER A 175 10.78 9.18 3.49
C SER A 175 11.54 10.24 4.30
N LEU A 176 11.06 11.48 4.35
CA LEU A 176 11.66 12.54 5.16
C LEU A 176 11.62 12.22 6.65
N ILE A 177 10.50 11.64 7.13
CA ILE A 177 10.39 11.22 8.53
C ILE A 177 11.31 10.03 8.81
N ALA A 178 11.45 9.07 7.89
CA ALA A 178 12.34 7.93 8.01
C ALA A 178 13.81 8.34 8.20
N LEU A 179 14.28 9.35 7.45
CA LEU A 179 15.65 9.88 7.55
C LEU A 179 15.96 10.47 8.94
N LYS A 180 14.94 10.94 9.67
CA LYS A 180 15.07 11.48 11.02
C LYS A 180 14.91 10.42 12.12
N GLN A 181 14.52 9.18 11.78
CA GLN A 181 14.33 8.13 12.78
C GLN A 181 15.66 7.59 13.28
N LYS A 182 15.84 7.59 14.61
CA LYS A 182 17.01 7.00 15.27
C LYS A 182 16.80 5.54 15.67
N GLU A 183 15.55 5.11 15.86
CA GLU A 183 15.21 3.75 16.24
C GLU A 183 15.04 2.88 14.99
N LEU A 184 15.74 1.74 14.95
CA LEU A 184 15.82 0.87 13.76
C LEU A 184 14.45 0.37 13.30
N LYS A 185 13.60 -0.11 14.23
CA LYS A 185 12.25 -0.61 13.89
C LYS A 185 11.34 0.50 13.36
N LYS A 186 11.38 1.70 13.94
CA LYS A 186 10.59 2.84 13.47
C LYS A 186 11.04 3.31 12.08
N LEU A 187 12.34 3.33 11.81
CA LEU A 187 12.88 3.60 10.47
C LEU A 187 12.33 2.60 9.45
N LEU A 188 12.35 1.30 9.79
CA LEU A 188 11.77 0.26 8.92
C LEU A 188 10.25 0.42 8.76
N ALA A 189 9.53 0.92 9.76
CA ALA A 189 8.10 1.23 9.68
C ALA A 189 7.82 2.34 8.64
N TYR A 190 8.54 3.45 8.71
CA TYR A 190 8.33 4.57 7.78
C TYR A 190 8.73 4.24 6.35
N SER A 191 9.80 3.47 6.15
CA SER A 191 10.11 2.95 4.82
C SER A 191 9.04 1.96 4.31
N THR A 192 8.33 1.25 5.19
CA THR A 192 7.14 0.47 4.79
C THR A 192 6.01 1.39 4.32
N ILE A 193 5.70 2.47 5.04
CA ILE A 193 4.67 3.45 4.64
C ILE A 193 4.94 4.00 3.23
N SER A 194 6.19 4.41 2.97
CA SER A 194 6.58 4.90 1.65
C SER A 194 6.42 3.84 0.56
N GLN A 195 6.83 2.59 0.80
CA GLN A 195 6.76 1.51 -0.20
C GLN A 195 5.33 1.04 -0.49
N LEU A 196 4.46 1.00 0.52
CA LEU A 196 3.03 0.74 0.31
C LEU A 196 2.40 1.85 -0.54
N SER A 197 2.81 3.09 -0.31
CA SER A 197 2.33 4.24 -1.09
C SER A 197 2.83 4.21 -2.53
N TYR A 198 4.02 3.68 -2.82
CA TYR A 198 4.42 3.39 -4.21
C TYR A 198 3.48 2.40 -4.90
N ILE A 199 3.06 1.35 -4.20
CA ILE A 199 2.11 0.37 -4.76
C ILE A 199 0.75 1.04 -5.04
N ILE A 200 0.26 1.86 -4.11
CA ILE A 200 -0.98 2.63 -4.29
C ILE A 200 -0.84 3.62 -5.46
N LEU A 201 0.31 4.29 -5.59
CA LEU A 201 0.61 5.20 -6.70
C LEU A 201 0.49 4.47 -8.05
N PHE A 202 1.09 3.28 -8.18
CA PHE A 202 0.96 2.47 -9.39
C PHE A 202 -0.48 2.01 -9.65
N ALA A 203 -1.22 1.61 -8.60
CA ALA A 203 -2.62 1.24 -8.74
C ALA A 203 -3.51 2.43 -9.16
N SER A 204 -3.18 3.65 -8.71
CA SER A 204 -3.93 4.88 -8.96
C SER A 204 -3.77 5.48 -10.36
N ILE A 205 -2.85 4.94 -11.15
CA ILE A 205 -2.73 5.28 -12.58
C ILE A 205 -3.88 4.66 -13.38
N PHE A 206 -4.56 3.66 -12.81
CA PHE A 206 -5.67 2.94 -13.45
C PHE A 206 -5.27 2.44 -14.84
N SER A 207 -4.16 1.70 -14.95
CA SER A 207 -3.77 1.01 -16.18
C SER A 207 -3.48 -0.46 -15.87
N GLU A 208 -3.79 -1.38 -16.78
CA GLU A 208 -3.46 -2.80 -16.58
C GLU A 208 -1.97 -3.02 -16.30
N LEU A 209 -1.10 -2.32 -17.04
CA LEU A 209 0.34 -2.45 -16.85
C LEU A 209 0.75 -1.94 -15.47
N SER A 210 0.23 -0.79 -15.04
CA SER A 210 0.55 -0.22 -13.74
C SER A 210 0.05 -1.12 -12.61
N MET A 211 -1.08 -1.81 -12.81
CA MET A 211 -1.61 -2.78 -11.86
C MET A 211 -0.73 -4.01 -11.71
N ARG A 212 -0.21 -4.56 -12.83
CA ARG A 212 0.76 -5.68 -12.78
C ARG A 212 2.02 -5.28 -12.01
N VAL A 213 2.50 -4.06 -12.22
CA VAL A 213 3.66 -3.52 -11.49
C VAL A 213 3.35 -3.34 -10.01
N ALA A 214 2.16 -2.84 -9.66
CA ALA A 214 1.71 -2.72 -8.28
C ALA A 214 1.70 -4.08 -7.55
N ILE A 215 1.15 -5.11 -8.19
CA ILE A 215 1.11 -6.48 -7.64
C ILE A 215 2.52 -7.06 -7.49
N PHE A 216 3.37 -6.89 -8.50
CA PHE A 216 4.76 -7.36 -8.44
C PHE A 216 5.53 -6.67 -7.30
N GLN A 217 5.41 -5.35 -7.19
CA GLN A 217 6.01 -4.57 -6.12
C GLN A 217 5.51 -5.02 -4.73
N LEU A 218 4.22 -5.35 -4.60
CA LEU A 218 3.63 -5.89 -3.36
C LEU A 218 4.35 -7.15 -2.88
N VAL A 219 4.62 -8.09 -3.81
CA VAL A 219 5.32 -9.35 -3.53
C VAL A 219 6.80 -9.09 -3.18
N CYS A 220 7.52 -8.33 -4.00
CA CYS A 220 8.93 -8.03 -3.76
C CYS A 220 9.15 -7.32 -2.42
N HIS A 221 8.29 -6.36 -2.09
CA HIS A 221 8.33 -5.65 -0.82
C HIS A 221 8.04 -6.57 0.38
N ALA A 222 7.20 -7.62 0.22
CA ALA A 222 6.98 -8.61 1.28
C ALA A 222 8.27 -9.35 1.63
N PHE A 223 8.98 -9.89 0.61
CA PHE A 223 10.26 -10.58 0.81
C PHE A 223 11.34 -9.66 1.38
N ALA A 224 11.46 -8.44 0.86
CA ALA A 224 12.43 -7.49 1.41
C ALA A 224 12.18 -7.19 2.89
N LYS A 225 10.91 -6.94 3.26
CA LYS A 225 10.56 -6.55 4.62
C LYS A 225 10.68 -7.68 5.62
N ILE A 226 10.32 -8.91 5.26
CA ILE A 226 10.48 -10.03 6.20
C ILE A 226 11.97 -10.17 6.55
N THR A 227 12.85 -10.14 5.55
CA THR A 227 14.31 -10.20 5.75
C THR A 227 14.82 -9.06 6.62
N LEU A 228 14.47 -7.81 6.31
CA LEU A 228 14.93 -6.63 7.05
C LEU A 228 14.48 -6.65 8.52
N PHE A 229 13.22 -7.01 8.80
CA PHE A 229 12.73 -7.07 10.18
C PHE A 229 13.32 -8.24 10.97
N PHE A 230 13.50 -9.41 10.36
CA PHE A 230 14.16 -10.53 11.03
C PHE A 230 15.61 -10.21 11.41
N ILE A 231 16.36 -9.59 10.50
CA ILE A 231 17.75 -9.20 10.78
C ILE A 231 17.80 -8.08 11.81
N ALA A 232 16.92 -7.07 11.72
CA ALA A 232 16.80 -6.06 12.77
C ALA A 232 16.50 -6.68 14.15
N GLY A 233 15.66 -7.72 14.19
CA GLY A 233 15.42 -8.50 15.39
C GLY A 233 16.68 -9.19 15.90
N GLY A 234 17.43 -9.86 15.02
CA GLY A 234 18.70 -10.49 15.36
C GLY A 234 19.74 -9.49 15.90
N ILE A 235 19.83 -8.29 15.31
CA ILE A 235 20.72 -7.22 15.79
C ILE A 235 20.33 -6.80 17.21
N ILE A 236 19.04 -6.54 17.45
CA ILE A 236 18.54 -6.12 18.77
C ILE A 236 18.77 -7.24 19.80
N THR A 237 18.52 -8.50 19.47
CA THR A 237 18.75 -9.63 20.39
C THR A 237 20.23 -9.82 20.69
N LYS A 238 21.12 -9.62 19.71
CA LYS A 238 22.58 -9.80 19.91
C LYS A 238 23.22 -8.65 20.67
N THR A 239 22.79 -7.41 20.42
CA THR A 239 23.43 -6.20 20.97
C THR A 239 22.71 -5.61 22.18
N GLY A 240 21.42 -5.92 22.36
CA GLY A 240 20.55 -5.24 23.31
C GLY A 240 20.12 -3.83 22.88
N GLU A 241 20.65 -3.33 21.76
CA GLU A 241 20.47 -1.94 21.33
C GLU A 241 19.41 -1.80 20.23
N LYS A 242 18.58 -0.77 20.36
CA LYS A 242 17.50 -0.44 19.40
C LYS A 242 17.81 0.79 18.55
N TYR A 243 18.78 1.60 18.98
CA TYR A 243 19.14 2.86 18.34
C TYR A 243 20.33 2.71 17.41
N ILE A 244 20.21 3.27 16.21
CA ILE A 244 21.18 3.09 15.12
C ILE A 244 22.56 3.65 15.48
N ASP A 245 22.59 4.77 16.20
CA ASP A 245 23.81 5.43 16.69
C ASP A 245 24.59 4.62 17.74
N LYS A 246 24.00 3.56 18.29
CA LYS A 246 24.68 2.66 19.24
C LYS A 246 25.13 1.35 18.60
N ILE A 247 24.68 1.06 17.38
CA ILE A 247 24.98 -0.19 16.67
C ILE A 247 26.26 0.02 15.83
N HIS A 248 27.42 -0.27 16.42
CA HIS A 248 28.72 -0.16 15.76
C HIS A 248 29.32 -1.53 15.42
N GLY A 249 30.02 -1.62 14.29
CA GLY A 249 30.76 -2.84 13.91
C GLY A 249 29.90 -4.07 13.57
N ILE A 250 28.57 -3.93 13.48
CA ILE A 250 27.63 -5.05 13.27
C ILE A 250 27.87 -5.79 11.95
N GLY A 251 28.35 -5.09 10.92
CA GLY A 251 28.74 -5.67 9.63
C GLY A 251 29.82 -6.75 9.74
N ARG A 252 30.78 -6.60 10.66
CA ARG A 252 31.82 -7.61 10.90
C ARG A 252 31.37 -8.70 11.87
N SER A 253 30.48 -8.36 12.81
CA SER A 253 29.97 -9.29 13.81
C SER A 253 28.90 -10.25 13.27
N MET A 254 28.13 -9.82 12.27
CA MET A 254 27.05 -10.60 11.64
C MET A 254 27.09 -10.49 10.10
N PRO A 255 28.19 -10.91 9.44
CA PRO A 255 28.41 -10.62 8.03
C PRO A 255 27.34 -11.21 7.11
N ILE A 256 26.92 -12.47 7.35
CA ILE A 256 25.87 -13.12 6.54
C ILE A 256 24.53 -12.38 6.67
N SER A 257 24.11 -12.06 7.90
CA SER A 257 22.87 -11.33 8.15
C SER A 257 22.93 -9.92 7.57
N MET A 258 24.06 -9.23 7.68
CA MET A 258 24.20 -7.87 7.15
C MET A 258 24.27 -7.84 5.62
N THR A 259 24.84 -8.86 4.97
CA THR A 259 24.74 -9.04 3.52
C THR A 259 23.29 -9.25 3.08
N ALA A 260 22.54 -10.11 3.77
CA ALA A 260 21.10 -10.29 3.49
C ALA A 260 20.30 -9.00 3.74
N PHE A 261 20.66 -8.21 4.76
CA PHE A 261 20.05 -6.90 5.03
C PHE A 261 20.34 -5.93 3.89
N ALA A 262 21.59 -5.89 3.41
CA ALA A 262 21.99 -5.05 2.29
C ALA A 262 21.27 -5.43 1.00
N ILE A 263 21.17 -6.73 0.69
CA ILE A 263 20.38 -7.21 -0.46
C ILE A 263 18.91 -6.81 -0.32
N GLY A 264 18.31 -7.01 0.86
CA GLY A 264 16.94 -6.60 1.14
C GLY A 264 16.74 -5.08 0.99
N ALA A 265 17.66 -4.27 1.48
CA ALA A 265 17.61 -2.81 1.37
C ALA A 265 17.78 -2.33 -0.08
N LEU A 266 18.78 -2.86 -0.80
CA LEU A 266 19.00 -2.58 -2.23
C LEU A 266 17.78 -3.01 -3.06
N SER A 267 17.15 -4.12 -2.69
CA SER A 267 15.93 -4.58 -3.33
C SER A 267 14.77 -3.61 -3.17
N MET A 268 14.77 -2.71 -2.18
CA MET A 268 13.74 -1.68 -2.01
C MET A 268 14.06 -0.36 -2.75
N ILE A 269 15.34 -0.07 -2.98
CA ILE A 269 15.79 1.15 -3.67
C ILE A 269 15.53 1.06 -5.18
N GLY A 270 15.42 -0.16 -5.72
CA GLY A 270 15.20 -0.36 -7.15
C GLY A 270 16.46 -0.11 -7.97
N VAL A 271 17.63 -0.51 -7.46
CA VAL A 271 18.90 -0.52 -8.22
C VAL A 271 18.90 -1.77 -9.13
N PRO A 272 19.29 -1.70 -10.43
CA PRO A 272 19.45 -2.92 -11.24
C PRO A 272 20.50 -3.81 -10.56
N PRO A 273 20.23 -5.08 -10.15
CA PRO A 273 19.26 -6.09 -10.59
C PRO A 273 18.03 -6.36 -9.67
N ALA A 274 17.68 -5.44 -8.77
CA ALA A 274 16.57 -5.59 -7.82
C ALA A 274 15.23 -5.87 -8.50
N PRO A 275 14.38 -6.78 -7.97
CA PRO A 275 13.04 -7.02 -8.51
C PRO A 275 12.21 -5.74 -8.66
N THR A 276 12.28 -4.83 -7.69
CA THR A 276 11.55 -3.55 -7.72
C THR A 276 12.01 -2.62 -8.86
N PHE A 277 13.27 -2.71 -9.31
CA PHE A 277 13.76 -2.01 -10.51
C PHE A 277 13.00 -2.49 -11.75
N TRP A 278 12.82 -3.80 -11.92
CA TRP A 278 12.16 -4.37 -13.09
C TRP A 278 10.67 -4.01 -13.15
N GLY A 279 9.98 -3.96 -12.01
CA GLY A 279 8.61 -3.45 -11.93
C GLY A 279 8.51 -1.99 -12.40
N ASN A 280 9.35 -1.11 -11.84
CA ASN A 280 9.37 0.30 -12.18
C ASN A 280 9.81 0.57 -13.63
N ASN A 281 10.83 -0.16 -14.11
CA ASN A 281 11.43 0.07 -15.42
C ASN A 281 10.56 -0.46 -16.57
N ARG A 282 9.85 -1.58 -16.39
CA ARG A 282 8.86 -2.07 -17.36
C ARG A 282 7.74 -1.06 -17.59
N TYR A 283 7.33 -0.35 -16.54
CA TYR A 283 6.40 0.78 -16.64
C TYR A 283 7.06 1.98 -17.36
N MET A 284 8.24 2.41 -16.92
CA MET A 284 8.91 3.59 -17.47
C MET A 284 9.21 3.46 -18.98
N PHE A 285 9.68 2.30 -19.43
CA PHE A 285 9.91 2.03 -20.86
C PHE A 285 8.62 2.01 -21.69
N ASN A 286 7.49 1.56 -21.14
CA ASN A 286 6.25 1.49 -21.90
C ASN A 286 5.47 2.82 -21.92
N THR A 287 5.56 3.62 -20.85
CA THR A 287 5.05 5.01 -20.87
C THR A 287 5.76 5.87 -21.92
N ASN A 288 7.06 5.66 -22.13
CA ASN A 288 7.80 6.32 -23.21
C ASN A 288 7.32 5.87 -24.59
N LYS A 289 7.00 4.59 -24.78
CA LYS A 289 6.42 4.10 -26.06
C LYS A 289 5.06 4.75 -26.35
N HIS A 290 4.14 4.82 -25.38
CA HIS A 290 2.83 5.45 -25.57
C HIS A 290 2.89 6.98 -25.76
N LYS A 291 3.86 7.66 -25.14
CA LYS A 291 4.11 9.09 -25.42
C LYS A 291 4.67 9.30 -26.82
N HIS A 292 5.51 8.39 -27.33
CA HIS A 292 6.03 8.47 -28.70
C HIS A 292 4.95 8.22 -29.76
N THR A 293 4.03 7.26 -29.56
CA THR A 293 2.90 7.03 -30.48
C THR A 293 1.90 8.19 -30.48
N ARG A 294 1.50 8.72 -29.30
CA ARG A 294 0.62 9.90 -29.28
C ARG A 294 1.26 11.12 -29.96
N ARG A 295 2.58 11.31 -29.81
CA ARG A 295 3.28 12.44 -30.41
C ARG A 295 3.39 12.29 -31.94
N SER A 296 3.62 11.08 -32.45
CA SER A 296 3.59 10.82 -33.91
C SER A 296 2.20 11.01 -34.50
N ASP A 297 1.15 10.58 -33.79
CA ASP A 297 -0.23 10.71 -34.29
C ASP A 297 -0.70 12.17 -34.32
N THR A 298 -0.32 12.99 -33.33
CA THR A 298 -0.55 14.45 -33.39
C THR A 298 0.27 15.16 -34.46
N ILE A 299 1.51 14.73 -34.74
CA ILE A 299 2.33 15.35 -35.80
C ILE A 299 1.77 15.02 -37.18
N ASN A 300 1.32 13.78 -37.40
CA ASN A 300 0.68 13.37 -38.65
C ASN A 300 -0.67 14.07 -38.84
N ALA A 301 -1.48 14.22 -37.78
CA ALA A 301 -2.74 14.96 -37.85
C ALA A 301 -2.55 16.45 -38.13
N ILE A 302 -1.46 17.07 -37.65
CA ILE A 302 -1.11 18.47 -37.95
C ILE A 302 -0.59 18.61 -39.39
N GLN A 303 0.14 17.61 -39.90
CA GLN A 303 0.60 17.60 -41.29
C GLN A 303 -0.55 17.44 -42.30
N ASP A 304 -1.53 16.58 -42.01
CA ASP A 304 -2.72 16.40 -42.86
C ASP A 304 -3.62 17.66 -42.88
N LEU A 305 -3.70 18.41 -41.78
CA LEU A 305 -4.40 19.71 -41.71
C LEU A 305 -3.66 20.86 -42.43
N SER A 306 -2.38 20.69 -42.74
CA SER A 306 -1.57 21.67 -43.49
C SER A 306 -1.47 21.38 -44.99
N ALA A 307 -2.07 20.27 -45.45
CA ALA A 307 -2.06 19.80 -46.84
C ALA A 307 -3.41 20.01 -47.57
N THR A 308 -4.37 20.66 -46.93
CA THR A 308 -5.63 21.16 -47.52
C THR A 308 -5.66 22.67 -47.52
#